data_AF-A0A5M7QUG8-F1
#
_entry.id   AF-A0A5M7QUG8-F1
#
_cell.length_a   1.000
_cell.length_b   1.000
_cell.length_c   1.000
_cell.angle_alpha   90.00
_cell.angle_beta   90.00
_cell.angle_gamma   90.00
#
_symmetry.space_group_name_H-M   'P 1'
#
loop_
_entity.id
_entity.type
_entity.pdbx_description
1 polymer ?
#
loop_
_entity_poly.entity_id
_entity_poly.type
_entity_poly.pdbx_seq_one_letter_code
_entity_poly.pdbx_strand_id
1 'polypeptide(L)'
;MQRASAEWWLFASWSRVTAVLLNLCLILLLTSCVRTGTKYVPVPPVPIPVSLLADCAVPLIPDPLTWGDSLELNERLLNALEQCNHDKAGIRQIERERQK
;
A
#
# COMPACT_ATOMS: atom_id res chain seq x y z
N MET A 1 29.38 36.21 -66.09
CA MET A 1 28.24 35.64 -65.35
C MET A 1 28.71 34.51 -64.44
N GLN A 2 29.36 34.80 -63.30
CA GLN A 2 29.87 33.75 -62.37
C GLN A 2 29.58 34.03 -60.87
N ARG A 3 28.99 35.18 -60.52
CA ARG A 3 28.66 35.50 -59.11
C ARG A 3 27.50 34.68 -58.54
N ALA A 4 26.63 34.15 -59.40
CA ALA A 4 25.44 33.42 -58.97
C ALA A 4 25.77 32.05 -58.35
N SER A 5 26.86 31.38 -58.72
CA SER A 5 27.12 30.02 -58.21
C SER A 5 27.52 30.04 -56.74
N ALA A 6 28.40 30.97 -56.32
CA ALA A 6 28.94 31.03 -54.96
C ALA A 6 27.88 31.29 -53.88
N GLU A 7 26.87 32.12 -54.18
CA GLU A 7 25.81 32.45 -53.22
C GLU A 7 24.88 31.25 -52.98
N TRP A 8 24.63 30.43 -54.00
CA TRP A 8 23.78 29.24 -53.88
C TRP A 8 24.43 28.14 -53.02
N TRP A 9 25.76 28.04 -53.01
CA TRP A 9 26.49 27.16 -52.09
C TRP A 9 26.40 27.62 -50.63
N LEU A 10 26.42 28.93 -50.38
CA LEU A 10 26.28 29.51 -49.04
C LEU A 10 24.83 29.38 -48.52
N PHE A 11 23.81 29.60 -49.36
CA PHE A 11 22.40 29.36 -49.00
C PHE A 11 22.10 27.87 -48.74
N ALA A 12 22.68 26.97 -49.54
CA ALA A 12 22.52 25.54 -49.35
C ALA A 12 23.26 25.02 -48.11
N SER A 13 24.43 25.58 -47.76
CA SER A 13 25.16 25.19 -46.55
C SER A 13 24.46 25.70 -45.28
N TRP A 14 23.94 26.94 -45.31
CA TRP A 14 23.19 27.52 -44.20
C TRP A 14 21.87 26.77 -43.91
N SER A 15 21.19 26.30 -44.96
CA SER A 15 19.99 25.44 -44.82
C SER A 15 20.30 24.07 -44.19
N ARG A 16 21.49 23.51 -44.43
CA ARG A 16 21.90 22.24 -43.80
C ARG A 16 22.23 22.44 -42.32
N VAL A 17 22.92 23.52 -41.97
CA VAL A 17 23.28 23.83 -40.57
C VAL A 17 22.03 24.09 -39.73
N THR A 18 21.06 24.84 -40.26
CA THR A 18 19.78 25.09 -39.58
C THR A 18 18.97 23.81 -39.38
N ALA A 19 18.89 22.95 -40.40
CA ALA A 19 18.25 21.64 -40.28
C ALA A 19 18.93 20.76 -39.22
N VAL A 20 20.26 20.72 -39.17
CA VAL A 20 21.01 19.95 -38.16
C VAL A 20 20.75 20.48 -36.75
N LEU A 21 20.80 21.80 -36.55
CA LEU A 21 20.53 22.42 -35.24
C LEU A 21 19.09 22.19 -34.76
N LEU A 22 18.12 22.29 -35.67
CA LEU A 22 16.71 21.99 -35.38
C LEU A 22 16.53 20.52 -34.97
N ASN A 23 17.14 19.59 -35.71
CA ASN A 23 17.08 18.16 -35.37
C ASN A 23 17.75 17.88 -34.01
N LEU A 24 18.90 18.49 -33.74
CA LEU A 24 19.59 18.35 -32.45
C LEU A 24 18.73 18.88 -31.29
N CYS A 25 18.11 20.05 -31.47
CA CYS A 25 17.22 20.66 -30.50
C CYS A 25 15.98 19.79 -30.23
N LEU A 26 15.38 19.22 -31.29
CA LEU A 26 14.26 18.28 -31.17
C LEU A 26 14.62 17.02 -30.36
N ILE A 27 15.80 16.44 -30.61
CA ILE A 27 16.27 15.26 -29.86
C ILE A 27 16.46 15.60 -28.37
N LEU A 28 17.02 16.77 -28.05
CA LEU A 28 17.17 17.26 -26.68
C LEU A 28 15.82 17.47 -25.97
N LEU A 29 14.82 18.02 -26.66
CA LEU A 29 13.49 18.24 -26.09
C LEU A 29 12.72 16.92 -25.85
N LEU A 30 12.85 15.95 -26.76
CA LEU A 30 12.16 14.65 -26.68
C LEU A 30 12.72 13.71 -25.60
N THR A 31 13.92 13.96 -25.08
CA THR A 31 14.50 13.15 -23.99
C THR A 31 14.07 13.63 -22.60
N SER A 32 13.39 14.77 -22.49
CA SER A 32 12.83 15.28 -21.24
C SER A 32 11.48 14.63 -20.89
N CYS A 33 11.38 13.31 -20.99
CA CYS A 33 10.19 12.60 -20.54
C CYS A 33 10.24 12.46 -19.01
N VAL A 34 9.14 12.86 -18.36
CA VAL A 34 8.96 12.88 -16.91
C VAL A 34 9.30 11.52 -16.31
N ARG A 35 10.41 11.46 -15.57
CA ARG A 35 10.77 10.30 -14.77
C ARG A 35 10.11 10.42 -13.40
N THR A 36 8.81 10.18 -13.32
CA THR A 36 8.13 10.05 -12.03
C THR A 36 8.61 8.76 -11.37
N GLY A 37 9.51 8.89 -10.39
CA GLY A 37 9.91 7.76 -9.55
C GLY A 37 8.72 7.27 -8.74
N THR A 38 8.47 5.97 -8.76
CA THR A 38 7.46 5.35 -7.89
C THR A 38 7.94 5.48 -6.44
N LYS A 39 7.27 6.32 -5.65
CA LYS A 39 7.48 6.37 -4.20
C LYS A 39 6.65 5.28 -3.55
N TYR A 40 7.29 4.17 -3.17
CA TYR A 40 6.64 3.16 -2.34
C TYR A 40 6.37 3.75 -0.97
N VAL A 41 5.10 3.69 -0.56
CA VAL A 41 4.67 4.05 0.80
C VAL A 41 4.31 2.74 1.49
N PRO A 42 4.77 2.51 2.72
CA PRO A 42 4.35 1.33 3.47
C PRO A 42 2.83 1.35 3.63
N VAL A 43 2.18 0.25 3.21
CA VAL A 43 0.74 0.07 3.40
C VAL A 43 0.51 -0.28 4.87
N PRO A 44 -0.40 0.42 5.57
CA PRO A 44 -0.73 0.04 6.94
C PRO A 44 -1.31 -1.38 6.97
N PRO A 45 -0.98 -2.19 7.99
CA PRO A 45 -1.51 -3.54 8.10
C PRO A 45 -3.03 -3.50 8.21
N VAL A 46 -3.71 -4.46 7.56
CA VAL A 46 -5.17 -4.62 7.67
C VAL A 46 -5.55 -4.73 9.15
N PRO A 47 -6.45 -3.89 9.68
CA PRO A 47 -6.77 -3.88 11.10
C PRO A 47 -7.37 -5.22 11.55
N ILE A 48 -7.15 -5.57 12.81
CA ILE A 48 -7.79 -6.76 13.41
C ILE A 48 -9.31 -6.52 13.45
N PRO A 49 -10.14 -7.50 13.05
CA PRO A 49 -11.59 -7.40 13.20
C PRO A 49 -12.01 -7.03 14.62
N VAL A 50 -12.90 -6.05 14.76
CA VAL A 50 -13.40 -5.56 16.06
C VAL A 50 -14.01 -6.69 16.89
N SER A 51 -14.61 -7.69 16.25
CA SER A 51 -15.17 -8.87 16.91
C SER A 51 -14.14 -9.66 17.71
N LEU A 52 -12.88 -9.71 17.26
CA LEU A 52 -11.80 -10.41 17.97
C LEU A 52 -11.21 -9.59 19.12
N LEU A 53 -11.47 -8.28 19.13
CA LEU A 53 -10.99 -7.34 20.15
C LEU A 53 -12.05 -7.06 21.22
N ALA A 54 -13.20 -7.73 21.15
CA ALA A 54 -14.21 -7.63 22.19
C ALA A 54 -13.68 -8.14 23.53
N ASP A 55 -14.10 -7.51 24.62
CA ASP A 55 -13.76 -7.96 25.96
C ASP A 55 -14.35 -9.34 26.24
N CYS A 56 -13.67 -10.10 27.10
CA CYS A 56 -14.19 -11.36 27.59
C CYS A 56 -15.47 -11.15 28.38
N ALA A 57 -16.56 -11.80 27.95
CA ALA A 57 -17.83 -11.73 28.66
C ALA A 57 -17.69 -12.32 30.07
N VAL A 58 -17.99 -11.51 31.09
CA VAL A 58 -18.04 -11.94 32.47
C VAL A 58 -19.49 -12.33 32.79
N PRO A 59 -19.79 -13.61 33.07
CA PRO A 59 -21.14 -14.01 33.42
C PRO A 59 -21.55 -13.41 34.77
N LEU A 60 -22.85 -13.15 34.93
CA LEU A 60 -23.42 -12.66 36.18
C LEU A 60 -23.22 -13.69 37.30
N ILE A 61 -22.73 -13.23 38.46
CA ILE A 61 -22.64 -14.03 39.67
C ILE A 61 -23.95 -13.84 40.46
N PRO A 62 -24.76 -14.90 40.65
CA PRO A 62 -26.00 -14.80 41.41
C PRO A 62 -25.76 -14.59 42.90
N ASP A 63 -26.70 -13.91 43.56
CA ASP A 63 -26.73 -13.66 45.00
C ASP A 63 -28.16 -13.86 45.52
N PRO A 64 -28.43 -14.86 46.39
CA PRO A 64 -27.48 -15.79 46.97
C PRO A 64 -26.96 -16.82 45.96
N LEU A 65 -25.66 -17.16 46.04
CA LEU A 65 -25.05 -18.20 45.23
C LEU A 65 -25.36 -19.58 45.83
N THR A 66 -26.30 -20.33 45.25
CA THR A 66 -26.55 -21.71 45.66
C THR A 66 -25.51 -22.67 45.05
N TRP A 67 -25.46 -23.91 45.54
CA TRP A 67 -24.58 -24.92 44.97
C TRP A 67 -24.95 -25.24 43.51
N GLY A 68 -26.25 -25.28 43.17
CA GLY A 68 -26.70 -25.47 41.79
C GLY A 68 -26.25 -24.33 40.87
N ASP A 69 -26.40 -23.09 41.34
CA ASP A 69 -25.95 -21.90 40.60
C ASP A 69 -24.43 -21.92 40.38
N SER A 70 -23.65 -22.49 41.32
CA SER A 70 -22.21 -22.61 41.17
C SER A 70 -21.82 -23.50 39.99
N LEU A 71 -22.56 -24.59 39.74
CA LEU A 71 -22.30 -25.46 38.60
C LEU A 71 -22.58 -24.74 37.28
N GLU A 72 -23.73 -24.07 37.19
CA GLU A 72 -24.11 -23.31 35.99
C GLU A 72 -23.15 -22.14 35.74
N LEU A 73 -22.72 -21.45 36.80
CA LEU A 73 -21.73 -20.40 36.71
C LEU A 73 -20.38 -20.93 36.18
N ASN A 74 -19.93 -22.10 36.65
CA ASN A 74 -18.70 -22.73 36.16
C ASN A 74 -18.80 -23.08 34.66
N GLU A 75 -19.93 -23.61 34.20
CA GLU A 75 -20.16 -23.87 32.78
C GLU A 75 -20.07 -22.57 31.96
N ARG A 76 -20.79 -21.52 32.37
CA ARG A 76 -20.78 -20.22 31.68
C ARG A 76 -19.37 -19.61 31.65
N LEU A 77 -18.60 -19.72 32.73
CA LEU A 77 -17.22 -19.25 32.81
C LEU A 77 -16.30 -20.02 31.86
N LEU A 78 -16.42 -21.35 31.79
CA LEU A 78 -15.63 -22.17 30.88
C LEU A 78 -15.93 -21.84 29.42
N ASN A 79 -17.21 -21.67 29.06
CA ASN A 79 -17.62 -21.29 27.71
C ASN A 79 -17.09 -19.90 27.33
N ALA A 80 -17.17 -18.91 28.24
CA ALA A 80 -16.61 -17.58 28.01
C ALA A 80 -15.08 -17.63 27.82
N LEU A 81 -14.39 -18.44 28.62
CA LEU A 81 -12.94 -18.63 28.51
C LEU A 81 -12.54 -19.30 27.19
N GLU A 82 -13.29 -20.33 26.77
CA GLU A 82 -13.08 -21.01 25.48
C GLU A 82 -13.21 -20.03 24.32
N GLN A 83 -14.30 -19.26 24.27
CA GLN A 83 -14.52 -18.25 23.23
C GLN A 83 -13.39 -17.22 23.20
N CYS A 84 -12.97 -16.70 24.36
CA CYS A 84 -11.84 -15.77 24.43
C CYS A 84 -10.52 -16.36 23.93
N ASN A 85 -10.27 -17.65 24.23
CA ASN A 85 -9.08 -18.33 23.75
C ASN A 85 -9.11 -18.53 22.23
N HIS A 86 -10.29 -18.81 21.68
CA HIS A 86 -10.51 -18.88 20.24
C HIS A 86 -10.22 -17.53 19.56
N ASP A 87 -10.74 -16.43 20.11
CA ASP A 87 -10.51 -15.09 19.55
C ASP A 87 -9.03 -14.70 19.61
N LYS A 88 -8.34 -15.00 20.73
CA LYS A 88 -6.88 -14.85 20.84
C LYS A 88 -6.11 -15.69 19.82
N ALA A 89 -6.57 -16.90 19.52
CA ALA A 89 -5.95 -17.74 18.50
C ALA A 89 -6.11 -17.12 17.09
N GLY A 90 -7.28 -16.56 16.79
CA GLY A 90 -7.55 -15.80 15.57
C GLY A 90 -6.62 -14.59 15.42
N ILE A 91 -6.45 -13.79 16.49
CA ILE A 91 -5.50 -12.67 16.50
C ILE A 91 -4.07 -13.16 16.22
N ARG A 92 -3.62 -14.21 16.91
CA ARG A 92 -2.27 -14.78 16.69
C ARG A 92 -2.09 -15.26 15.25
N GLN A 93 -3.12 -15.80 14.61
CA GLN A 93 -3.06 -16.19 13.20
C GLN A 93 -2.88 -14.97 12.29
N ILE A 94 -3.67 -13.92 12.47
CA ILE A 94 -3.54 -12.67 11.71
C ILE A 94 -2.13 -12.08 11.86
N GLU A 95 -1.61 -12.02 13.09
CA GLU A 95 -0.26 -11.49 13.32
C GLU A 95 0.84 -12.36 12.71
N ARG A 96 0.68 -13.69 12.70
CA ARG A 96 1.62 -14.58 11.99
C ARG A 96 1.62 -14.34 10.48
N GLU A 97 0.45 -14.12 9.87
CA GLU A 97 0.36 -13.81 8.44
C GLU A 97 1.03 -12.48 8.09
N ARG A 98 1.05 -11.50 8.99
CA ARG A 98 1.77 -10.23 8.80
C ARG A 98 3.29 -10.35 8.91
N GLN A 99 3.80 -11.41 9.54
CA GLN A 99 5.24 -11.66 9.72
C GLN A 99 5.85 -12.50 8.59
N LYS A 100 5.04 -13.05 7.68
CA LYS A 100 5.50 -13.73 6.47
C LYS A 100 5.97 -12.74 5.42
#